data_AF-A0A349PUG9-F1
#
_entry.id   AF-A0A349PUG9-F1
#
_cell.length_a   1.000
_cell.length_b   1.000
_cell.length_c   1.000
_cell.angle_alpha   90.00
_cell.angle_beta   90.00
_cell.angle_gamma   90.00
#
_symmetry.space_group_name_H-M   'P 1'
#
loop_
_entity.id
_entity.type
_entity.pdbx_description
1 polymer ?
#
loop_
_entity_poly.entity_id
_entity_poly.type
_entity_poly.pdbx_seq_one_letter_code
_entity_poly.pdbx_strand_id
1 'polypeptide(L)'
;FGSGATCFYPYLDLMIRNDTQDTYQMRVRVGKTDLEGEWRVSAEPTERYEVVERNHEMRAQYWGGYIRHNELYRQTFDLQGKLLAETPVAVNDAVMMYSPYLEESKKEG
;
A
#
# COMPACT_ATOMS: atom_id res chain seq x y z
N PHE A 1 4.60 3.68 5.84
CA PHE A 1 3.72 2.54 5.58
C PHE A 1 2.26 2.93 5.78
N GLY A 2 1.67 3.48 4.73
CA GLY A 2 0.27 3.93 4.70
C GLY A 2 -0.56 3.39 3.55
N SER A 3 0.05 2.50 2.78
CA SER A 3 -0.41 2.01 1.49
C SER A 3 -0.96 0.60 1.53
N GLY A 4 -0.91 -0.05 2.70
CA GLY A 4 -1.49 -1.38 2.92
C GLY A 4 -2.98 -1.33 3.25
N ALA A 5 -3.65 -2.47 3.08
CA ALA A 5 -4.99 -2.69 3.59
C ALA A 5 -4.88 -3.31 4.99
N THR A 6 -5.46 -2.66 6.00
CA THR A 6 -5.63 -3.27 7.32
C THR A 6 -6.69 -4.37 7.20
N CYS A 7 -6.38 -5.59 7.63
CA CYS A 7 -7.41 -6.59 7.92
C CYS A 7 -7.51 -6.70 9.45
N PHE A 8 -8.71 -6.59 9.99
CA PHE A 8 -8.98 -6.61 11.42
C PHE A 8 -10.19 -7.48 11.71
N TYR A 9 -9.95 -8.73 12.11
CA TYR A 9 -11.02 -9.65 12.48
C TYR A 9 -11.67 -9.25 13.82
N PRO A 10 -13.01 -9.33 13.97
CA PRO A 10 -14.01 -9.73 12.95
C PRO A 10 -14.62 -8.55 12.16
N TYR A 11 -14.03 -7.36 12.20
CA TYR A 11 -14.69 -6.11 11.79
C TYR A 11 -14.36 -5.62 10.38
N LEU A 12 -13.21 -5.98 9.82
CA LEU A 12 -12.75 -5.46 8.54
C LEU A 12 -11.90 -6.51 7.80
N ASP A 13 -12.41 -7.00 6.69
CA ASP A 13 -11.76 -8.04 5.88
C ASP A 13 -11.36 -7.51 4.49
N LEU A 14 -10.36 -8.14 3.88
CA LEU A 14 -9.98 -7.90 2.49
C LEU A 14 -11.02 -8.48 1.55
N MET A 15 -11.65 -7.61 0.75
CA MET A 15 -12.60 -8.02 -0.28
C MET A 15 -11.97 -7.90 -1.67
N ILE A 16 -12.14 -8.92 -2.49
CA ILE A 16 -11.56 -9.01 -3.83
C ILE A 16 -12.66 -9.37 -4.81
N ARG A 17 -12.72 -8.64 -5.92
CA ARG A 17 -13.65 -8.88 -7.02
C ARG A 17 -12.85 -9.08 -8.29
N ASN A 18 -13.17 -10.15 -9.03
CA ASN A 18 -12.62 -10.41 -10.35
C ASN A 18 -13.70 -10.12 -11.39
N ASP A 19 -13.55 -9.02 -12.12
CA ASP A 19 -14.47 -8.59 -13.18
C ASP A 19 -14.01 -9.06 -14.58
N THR A 20 -13.10 -10.04 -14.64
CA THR A 20 -12.55 -10.59 -15.89
C THR A 20 -13.12 -11.98 -16.19
N GLN A 21 -12.85 -12.49 -17.40
CA GLN A 21 -13.19 -13.87 -17.77
C GLN A 21 -12.14 -14.89 -17.30
N ASP A 22 -10.99 -14.41 -16.88
CA ASP A 22 -9.87 -15.25 -16.47
C ASP A 22 -10.01 -15.69 -15.02
N THR A 23 -9.49 -16.88 -14.73
CA THR A 23 -9.44 -17.40 -13.37
C THR A 23 -8.21 -16.86 -12.66
N TYR A 24 -8.43 -16.20 -11.52
CA TYR A 24 -7.37 -15.76 -10.63
C TYR A 24 -7.23 -16.71 -9.43
N GLN A 25 -5.99 -16.99 -9.05
CA GLN A 25 -5.66 -17.73 -7.84
C GLN A 25 -4.76 -16.86 -6.94
N MET A 26 -5.22 -16.64 -5.70
CA MET A 26 -4.38 -16.11 -4.64
C MET A 26 -3.67 -17.27 -3.95
N ARG A 27 -2.34 -17.27 -3.96
CA ARG A 27 -1.55 -18.17 -3.10
C ARG A 27 -0.99 -17.36 -1.95
N VAL A 28 -1.19 -17.84 -0.74
CA VAL A 28 -0.76 -17.16 0.47
C VAL A 28 -0.03 -18.15 1.36
N ARG A 29 1.04 -17.69 2.00
CA ARG A 29 1.78 -18.45 3.01
C ARG A 29 2.13 -17.54 4.18
N VAL A 30 2.16 -18.13 5.37
CA VAL A 30 2.69 -17.44 6.56
C VAL A 30 4.21 -17.50 6.51
N GLY A 31 4.84 -16.35 6.31
CA GLY A 31 6.29 -16.18 6.37
C GLY A 31 6.77 -16.08 7.83
N LYS A 32 8.04 -15.71 8.00
CA LYS A 32 8.62 -15.55 9.35
C LYS A 32 8.04 -14.33 10.08
N THR A 33 7.84 -13.25 9.35
CA THR A 33 7.41 -11.94 9.86
C THR A 33 6.09 -11.49 9.24
N ASP A 34 5.84 -11.89 7.99
CA ASP A 34 4.77 -11.35 7.17
C ASP A 34 3.92 -12.46 6.55
N LEU A 35 2.69 -12.12 6.18
CA LEU A 35 1.88 -12.92 5.29
C LEU A 35 2.33 -12.63 3.85
N GLU A 36 2.86 -13.64 3.18
CA GLU A 36 3.41 -13.51 1.83
C GLU A 36 2.45 -14.14 0.82
N GLY A 37 2.35 -13.58 -0.38
CA GLY A 37 1.48 -14.17 -1.39
C GLY A 37 1.81 -13.74 -2.81
N GLU A 38 1.20 -14.46 -3.75
CA GLU A 38 1.28 -14.20 -5.19
C GLU A 38 -0.10 -14.36 -5.82
N TRP A 39 -0.32 -13.60 -6.89
CA TRP A 39 -1.47 -13.77 -7.78
C TRP A 39 -1.04 -14.53 -9.02
N ARG A 40 -1.87 -15.51 -9.40
CA ARG A 40 -1.75 -16.22 -10.68
C ARG A 40 -3.02 -16.00 -11.47
N VAL A 41 -2.91 -16.02 -12.79
CA VAL A 41 -4.03 -15.85 -13.72
C VAL A 41 -3.96 -16.93 -14.80
N SER A 42 -5.11 -17.38 -15.29
CA SER A 42 -5.21 -18.42 -16.32
C SER A 42 -4.73 -17.97 -17.71
N ALA A 43 -4.85 -16.68 -18.02
CA ALA A 43 -4.32 -16.09 -19.23
C ALA A 43 -2.84 -15.75 -19.11
N GLU A 44 -2.17 -15.61 -20.25
CA GLU A 44 -0.81 -15.08 -20.30
C GLU A 44 -0.83 -13.58 -19.93
N PRO A 45 -0.04 -13.13 -18.93
CA PRO A 45 0.02 -11.72 -18.59
C PRO A 45 0.57 -10.90 -19.76
N THR A 46 -0.08 -9.80 -20.09
CA THR A 46 0.39 -8.87 -21.14
C THR A 46 1.19 -7.70 -20.58
N GLU A 47 1.00 -7.41 -19.29
CA GLU A 47 1.56 -6.24 -18.60
C GLU A 47 2.04 -6.64 -17.20
N ARG A 48 2.98 -5.86 -16.67
CA ARG A 48 3.45 -5.95 -15.29
C ARG A 48 3.12 -4.65 -14.58
N TYR A 49 2.56 -4.74 -13.39
CA TYR A 49 2.22 -3.57 -12.58
C TYR A 49 3.12 -3.47 -11.35
N GLU A 50 3.50 -2.25 -11.00
CA GLU A 50 4.08 -1.92 -9.70
C GLU A 50 3.28 -0.81 -9.04
N VAL A 51 3.08 -0.87 -7.72
CA VAL A 51 2.48 0.21 -6.96
C VAL A 51 3.58 0.92 -6.20
N VAL A 52 3.73 2.22 -6.44
CA VAL A 52 4.75 3.07 -5.82
C VAL A 52 4.10 4.15 -4.97
N GLU A 53 4.71 4.43 -3.82
CA GLU A 53 4.30 5.50 -2.91
C GLU A 53 5.14 6.76 -3.18
N ARG A 54 4.48 7.92 -3.21
CA ARG A 54 5.10 9.24 -3.43
C ARG A 54 4.57 10.28 -2.47
N ASN A 55 5.28 11.40 -2.41
CA ASN A 55 4.89 12.59 -1.65
C ASN A 55 4.55 12.25 -0.18
N HIS A 56 5.29 11.31 0.41
CA HIS A 56 5.07 10.93 1.79
C HIS A 56 5.49 12.05 2.72
N GLU A 57 4.58 12.51 3.56
CA GLU A 57 4.82 13.61 4.47
C GLU A 57 3.93 13.55 5.71
N MET A 58 4.39 14.22 6.77
CA MET A 58 3.61 14.46 7.98
C MET A 58 3.53 15.98 8.18
N ARG A 59 2.31 16.52 8.23
CA ARG A 59 2.05 17.96 8.31
C ARG A 59 1.33 18.29 9.60
N ALA A 60 1.89 19.22 10.38
CA ALA A 60 1.17 19.85 11.48
C ALA A 60 -0.02 20.64 10.95
N GLN A 61 -1.12 20.62 11.70
CA GLN A 61 -2.37 21.30 11.36
C GLN A 61 -2.69 22.39 12.38
N TYR A 62 -3.50 23.37 11.96
CA TYR A 62 -3.89 24.51 12.80
C TYR A 62 -4.61 24.12 14.10
N TRP A 63 -5.26 22.96 14.12
CA TRP A 63 -5.96 22.43 15.29
C TRP A 63 -5.04 21.67 16.27
N GLY A 64 -3.73 21.66 16.02
CA GLY A 64 -2.72 21.16 16.95
C GLY A 64 -2.35 19.68 16.81
N GLY A 65 -2.95 18.94 15.87
CA GLY A 65 -2.48 17.60 15.52
C GLY A 65 -1.89 17.52 14.12
N TYR A 66 -1.71 16.29 13.62
CA TYR A 66 -0.93 16.02 12.42
C TYR A 66 -1.76 15.25 11.40
N ILE A 67 -1.50 15.50 10.13
CA ILE A 67 -1.95 14.67 9.02
C ILE A 67 -0.75 13.97 8.43
N ARG A 68 -0.89 12.67 8.15
CA ARG A 68 0.01 11.94 7.26
C ARG A 68 -0.59 11.96 5.86
N HIS A 69 0.19 12.42 4.90
CA HIS A 69 -0.16 12.44 3.50
C HIS A 69 0.75 11.50 2.70
N ASN A 70 0.17 10.75 1.76
CA ASN A 70 0.92 10.01 0.75
C ASN A 70 0.05 9.75 -0.49
N GLU A 71 0.71 9.59 -1.63
CA GLU A 71 0.07 9.30 -2.91
C GLU A 71 0.51 7.93 -3.42
N LEU A 72 -0.42 7.18 -4.01
CA LEU A 72 -0.15 5.88 -4.63
C LEU A 72 -0.33 5.95 -6.13
N TYR A 73 0.67 5.48 -6.84
CA TYR A 73 0.69 5.40 -8.30
C TYR A 73 0.88 3.95 -8.74
N ARG A 74 0.11 3.54 -9.74
CA ARG A 74 0.34 2.29 -10.47
C ARG A 74 1.21 2.61 -11.68
N GLN A 75 2.39 2.01 -11.71
CA GLN A 75 3.24 1.96 -12.89
C GLN A 75 2.90 0.71 -13.68
N THR A 76 2.62 0.89 -14.97
CA THR A 76 2.35 -0.21 -15.91
C THR A 76 3.55 -0.36 -16.82
N PHE A 77 4.06 -1.58 -16.93
CA PHE A 77 5.18 -1.96 -17.77
C PHE A 77 4.75 -3.01 -18.79
N ASP A 78 5.42 -3.05 -19.94
CA ASP A 78 5.41 -4.26 -20.76
C ASP A 78 6.23 -5.38 -20.09
N LEU A 79 6.17 -6.58 -20.66
CA LEU A 79 6.92 -7.73 -20.14
C LEU A 79 8.44 -7.59 -20.28
N GLN A 80 8.92 -6.66 -21.12
CA GLN A 80 10.34 -6.35 -21.31
C GLN A 80 10.84 -5.30 -20.30
N GLY A 81 9.95 -4.76 -19.45
CA GLY A 81 10.28 -3.79 -18.41
C GLY A 81 10.25 -2.33 -18.86
N LYS A 82 9.74 -2.02 -20.06
CA LYS A 82 9.53 -0.64 -20.50
C LYS A 82 8.30 -0.07 -19.79
N LEU A 83 8.46 1.10 -19.16
CA LEU A 83 7.34 1.83 -18.58
C LEU A 83 6.39 2.30 -19.70
N LEU A 84 5.14 1.85 -19.64
CA LEU A 84 4.08 2.20 -20.59
C LEU A 84 3.24 3.37 -20.08
N ALA A 85 2.90 3.34 -18.79
CA ALA A 85 2.03 4.33 -18.18
C ALA A 85 2.26 4.44 -16.68
N GLU A 86 1.84 5.57 -16.13
CA GLU A 86 1.75 5.79 -14.70
C GLU A 86 0.40 6.42 -14.37
N THR A 87 -0.34 5.82 -13.44
CA THR A 87 -1.72 6.21 -13.13
C THR A 87 -1.87 6.44 -11.62
N PRO A 88 -2.38 7.60 -11.18
CA PRO A 88 -2.71 7.80 -9.77
C PRO A 88 -3.84 6.83 -9.34
N VAL A 89 -3.65 6.18 -8.21
CA VAL A 89 -4.58 5.17 -7.65
C VAL A 89 -5.33 5.73 -6.45
N ALA A 90 -4.60 6.37 -5.54
CA ALA A 90 -5.17 6.92 -4.32
C ALA A 90 -4.31 8.07 -3.78
N VAL A 91 -4.96 8.98 -3.07
CA VAL A 91 -4.32 9.99 -2.22
C VAL A 91 -4.84 9.74 -0.81
N ASN A 92 -3.94 9.59 0.16
CA ASN A 92 -4.29 9.33 1.55
C ASN A 92 -3.96 10.56 2.38
N ASP A 93 -4.98 11.20 2.95
CA ASP A 93 -4.84 12.24 3.97
C ASP A 93 -5.45 11.71 5.27
N ALA A 94 -4.61 11.19 6.16
CA ALA A 94 -5.04 10.56 7.40
C ALA A 94 -4.66 11.40 8.63
N VAL A 95 -5.62 11.66 9.50
CA VAL A 95 -5.37 12.25 10.82
C VAL A 95 -4.53 11.27 11.66
N MET A 96 -3.44 11.76 12.23
CA MET A 96 -2.58 10.99 13.12
C MET A 96 -3.06 11.11 14.57
N MET A 97 -3.05 9.98 15.27
CA MET A 97 -3.43 9.90 16.69
C MET A 97 -2.24 10.10 17.65
N TYR A 98 -1.04 10.31 17.11
CA TYR A 98 0.22 10.45 17.85
C TYR A 98 1.12 11.50 17.21
N SER A 99 2.08 12.01 17.99
CA SER A 99 3.12 12.93 17.52
C SER A 99 4.11 12.21 16.60
N PRO A 100 4.48 12.77 15.44
CA PRO A 100 5.43 12.16 14.52
C PRO A 100 6.90 12.30 14.99
N TYR A 101 7.15 13.06 16.05
CA TYR A 101 8.50 13.30 16.55
C TYR A 101 9.01 12.13 17.38
N LEU A 102 10.31 11.84 17.25
CA LEU A 102 10.99 10.86 18.09
C LEU A 102 10.97 11.34 19.54
N GLU A 103 10.78 10.40 20.47
CA GLU A 103 10.95 10.68 21.89
C GLU A 103 12.41 11.05 22.17
N GLU A 104 12.64 12.06 23.03
CA GLU A 104 14.00 12.39 23.46
C GLU A 104 14.62 11.17 24.17
N SER A 105 15.83 10.79 23.74
CA SER A 105 16.58 9.78 24.48
C SER A 105 16.87 10.31 25.88
N LYS A 106 16.28 9.65 26.90
CA LYS A 106 16.70 9.85 28.28
C LYS A 106 18.20 9.56 28.33
N LYS A 107 19.02 10.60 28.54
CA LYS A 107 20.39 10.42 28.97
C LYS A 107 20.33 9.72 30.32
N GLU A 108 20.68 8.44 30.36
CA GLU A 108 21.03 7.77 31.61
C GLU A 108 22.23 8.52 32.17
N GLY A 109 22.03 9.13 33.35
CA GLY A 109 23.07 9.82 34.10
C GLY A 109 23.86 8.86 34.99
#